data_AF-A0AAE0KNS6-F1
#
_entry.id   AF-A0AAE0KNS6-F1
#
_cell.length_a   1.000
_cell.length_b   1.000
_cell.length_c   1.000
_cell.angle_alpha   90.00
_cell.angle_beta   90.00
_cell.angle_gamma   90.00
#
_symmetry.space_group_name_H-M   'P 1'
#
loop_
_entity.id
_entity.type
_entity.pdbx_description
1 polymer ?
#
loop_
_entity_poly.entity_id
_entity_poly.type
_entity_poly.pdbx_seq_one_letter_code
_entity_poly.pdbx_strand_id
1 'polypeptide(L)'
;RDVIIIGGGHNGLVSAAYLARRGLDVCVLERRHLVGGAAVTEEMVPGFKFSRASYLAGLLRPQIIEDLQLAKYGFKYLPRDPSSFTPTHTDGPLGGKYLMLGSDGQKNWESIAQFSRKDADAYEKYEEFLGQVREVVTPLLDGPPPNPFEGGYHEKMATMRQASKLLSAAFRNRQVLVPFYELLTAPASHILDRWFESEILKATLATDAVIGAMAAPSQAGSAYVLLHHVMGEAAGKKGVWAYVEGGMGSISNAIAQSAQVHLRAPG
;
A
#
# COMPACT_ATOMS: atom_id res chain seq x y z
N ARG A 1 -32.41 -2.46 -13.43
CA ARG A 1 -30.93 -2.41 -13.35
C ARG A 1 -30.47 -1.17 -14.06
N ASP A 2 -29.89 -0.23 -13.31
CA ASP A 2 -29.31 0.98 -13.84
C ASP A 2 -27.85 0.76 -14.26
N VAL A 3 -27.15 -0.13 -13.55
CA VAL A 3 -25.74 -0.45 -13.83
C VAL A 3 -25.50 -1.96 -13.74
N ILE A 4 -24.70 -2.49 -14.67
CA ILE A 4 -24.18 -3.86 -14.61
C ILE A 4 -22.64 -3.78 -14.58
N ILE A 5 -22.03 -4.40 -13.56
CA ILE A 5 -20.59 -4.51 -13.40
C ILE A 5 -20.19 -5.97 -13.67
N ILE A 6 -19.29 -6.18 -14.62
CA ILE A 6 -18.75 -7.50 -14.95
C ILE A 6 -17.42 -7.69 -14.19
N GLY A 7 -17.40 -8.66 -13.27
CA GLY A 7 -16.29 -8.96 -12.38
C GLY A 7 -16.57 -8.51 -10.94
N GLY A 8 -16.63 -9.48 -10.02
CA GLY A 8 -16.82 -9.26 -8.58
C GLY A 8 -15.50 -9.07 -7.84
N GLY A 9 -14.47 -8.50 -8.47
CA GLY A 9 -13.22 -8.13 -7.80
C GLY A 9 -13.42 -6.98 -6.81
N HIS A 10 -12.50 -6.80 -5.86
CA HIS A 10 -12.57 -5.70 -4.87
C HIS A 10 -12.83 -4.33 -5.51
N ASN A 11 -12.19 -3.98 -6.64
CA ASN A 11 -12.47 -2.73 -7.34
C ASN A 11 -13.91 -2.63 -7.84
N GLY A 12 -14.43 -3.68 -8.49
CA GLY A 12 -15.81 -3.73 -8.96
C GLY A 12 -16.82 -3.67 -7.80
N LEU A 13 -16.51 -4.30 -6.67
CA LEU A 13 -17.32 -4.22 -5.45
C LEU A 13 -17.32 -2.81 -4.84
N VAL A 14 -16.19 -2.11 -4.81
CA VAL A 14 -16.12 -0.70 -4.36
C VAL A 14 -16.98 0.17 -5.26
N SER A 15 -16.83 0.05 -6.59
CA SER A 15 -17.67 0.79 -7.54
C SER A 15 -19.16 0.49 -7.32
N ALA A 16 -19.52 -0.79 -7.14
CA ALA A 16 -20.89 -1.19 -6.86
C ALA A 16 -21.42 -0.57 -5.57
N ALA A 17 -20.63 -0.55 -4.50
CA ALA A 17 -21.01 -0.01 -3.21
C ALA A 17 -21.31 1.50 -3.30
N TYR A 18 -20.46 2.27 -3.97
CA TYR A 18 -20.68 3.71 -4.14
C TYR A 18 -21.88 4.03 -5.04
N LEU A 19 -22.08 3.28 -6.13
CA LEU A 19 -23.25 3.45 -7.02
C LEU A 19 -24.56 3.09 -6.30
N ALA A 20 -24.57 1.97 -5.58
CA ALA A 20 -25.72 1.56 -4.77
C ALA A 20 -26.05 2.59 -3.69
N ARG A 21 -25.03 3.16 -3.03
CA ARG A 21 -25.23 4.24 -2.04
C ARG A 21 -25.83 5.51 -2.64
N ARG A 22 -25.68 5.73 -3.95
CA ARG A 22 -26.33 6.82 -4.70
C ARG A 22 -27.75 6.46 -5.16
N GLY A 23 -28.27 5.30 -4.77
CA GLY A 23 -29.64 4.86 -5.07
C GLY A 23 -29.79 4.14 -6.41
N LEU A 24 -28.69 3.78 -7.08
CA LEU A 24 -28.74 3.05 -8.35
C LEU A 24 -28.96 1.54 -8.12
N ASP A 25 -29.78 0.91 -8.97
CA ASP A 25 -29.96 -0.54 -9.01
C ASP A 25 -28.79 -1.21 -9.74
N VAL A 26 -27.81 -1.69 -8.96
CA VAL A 26 -26.56 -2.28 -9.45
C VAL A 26 -26.61 -3.80 -9.44
N CYS A 27 -26.22 -4.42 -10.55
CA CYS A 27 -25.95 -5.86 -10.66
C CYS A 27 -24.45 -6.11 -10.83
N VAL A 28 -23.86 -6.97 -9.99
CA VAL A 28 -22.47 -7.42 -10.15
C VAL A 28 -22.49 -8.88 -10.60
N LEU A 29 -21.84 -9.19 -11.72
CA LEU A 29 -21.71 -10.54 -12.24
C LEU A 29 -20.28 -11.04 -12.03
N GLU A 30 -20.12 -12.07 -11.20
CA GLU A 30 -18.84 -12.75 -10.97
C GLU A 30 -18.91 -14.17 -11.54
N ARG A 31 -17.86 -14.60 -12.24
CA ARG A 31 -17.78 -15.93 -12.84
C ARG A 31 -17.60 -17.01 -11.77
N ARG A 32 -16.87 -16.70 -10.71
CA ARG A 32 -16.55 -17.61 -9.61
C ARG A 32 -17.70 -17.70 -8.61
N HIS A 33 -17.67 -18.73 -7.79
CA HIS A 33 -18.63 -18.94 -6.70
C HIS A 33 -18.44 -17.98 -5.50
N LEU A 34 -17.41 -17.12 -5.55
CA LEU A 34 -17.07 -16.17 -4.50
C LEU A 34 -16.61 -14.85 -5.13
N VAL A 35 -16.76 -13.77 -4.38
CA VAL A 35 -16.34 -12.42 -4.78
C VAL A 35 -15.01 -12.03 -4.15
N GLY A 36 -14.31 -11.10 -4.78
CA GLY A 36 -13.10 -10.43 -4.28
C GLY A 36 -11.92 -10.38 -5.25
N GLY A 37 -11.94 -11.21 -6.29
CA GLY A 37 -10.88 -11.25 -7.31
C GLY A 37 -9.54 -11.64 -6.69
N ALA A 38 -8.58 -10.70 -6.63
CA ALA A 38 -7.28 -10.91 -5.98
C ALA A 38 -7.34 -10.85 -4.44
N ALA A 39 -8.41 -10.31 -3.87
CA ALA A 39 -8.62 -10.17 -2.42
C ALA A 39 -9.63 -11.20 -1.93
N VAL A 40 -9.26 -12.48 -2.02
CA VAL A 40 -10.11 -13.63 -1.68
C VAL A 40 -9.40 -14.51 -0.66
N THR A 41 -10.18 -15.11 0.24
CA THR A 41 -9.73 -16.16 1.15
C THR A 41 -10.48 -17.44 0.81
N GLU A 42 -9.76 -18.53 0.56
CA GLU A 42 -10.33 -19.83 0.19
C GLU A 42 -9.78 -20.96 1.06
N GLU A 43 -10.62 -21.96 1.31
CA GLU A 43 -10.20 -23.21 1.93
C GLU A 43 -9.71 -24.17 0.84
N MET A 44 -8.40 -24.19 0.63
CA MET A 44 -7.78 -25.09 -0.38
C MET A 44 -7.40 -26.45 0.21
N VAL A 45 -7.21 -26.50 1.52
CA VAL A 45 -6.94 -27.71 2.29
C VAL A 45 -7.97 -27.74 3.43
N PRO A 46 -8.68 -28.86 3.66
CA PRO A 46 -9.69 -28.94 4.71
C PRO A 46 -9.18 -28.45 6.07
N GLY A 47 -9.89 -27.51 6.69
CA GLY A 47 -9.52 -26.85 7.94
C GLY A 47 -8.57 -25.65 7.81
N PHE A 48 -8.06 -25.35 6.61
CA PHE A 48 -7.07 -24.29 6.39
C PHE A 48 -7.49 -23.30 5.31
N LYS A 49 -7.46 -22.01 5.65
CA LYS A 49 -7.82 -20.90 4.77
C LYS A 49 -6.61 -20.14 4.29
N PHE A 50 -6.61 -19.74 3.03
CA PHE A 50 -5.49 -19.10 2.35
C PHE A 50 -5.96 -17.87 1.59
N SER A 51 -5.21 -16.77 1.71
CA SER A 51 -5.38 -15.64 0.80
C SER A 51 -4.60 -15.93 -0.50
N ARG A 52 -5.30 -16.06 -1.63
CA ARG A 52 -4.70 -16.71 -2.82
C ARG A 52 -3.75 -15.85 -3.65
N ALA A 53 -3.98 -14.55 -3.69
CA ALA A 53 -3.21 -13.64 -4.55
C ALA A 53 -2.63 -12.49 -3.72
N SER A 54 -3.49 -11.66 -3.15
CA SER A 54 -3.05 -10.70 -2.13
C SER A 54 -2.92 -11.38 -0.77
N TYR A 55 -1.94 -10.99 0.04
CA TYR A 55 -1.66 -11.56 1.37
C TYR A 55 -1.41 -10.49 2.45
N LEU A 56 -1.23 -9.23 2.04
CA LEU A 56 -1.12 -8.07 2.93
C LEU A 56 -2.02 -6.95 2.40
N ALA A 57 -2.50 -6.13 3.33
CA ALA A 57 -3.31 -4.97 3.04
C ALA A 57 -2.63 -3.71 3.59
N GLY A 58 -2.34 -2.78 2.69
CA GLY A 58 -1.83 -1.45 3.01
C GLY A 58 -2.30 -0.37 2.04
N LEU A 59 -2.89 -0.73 0.90
CA LEU A 59 -3.24 0.24 -0.16
C LEU A 59 -4.74 0.48 -0.30
N LEU A 60 -5.55 -0.22 0.49
CA LEU A 60 -6.97 0.09 0.58
C LEU A 60 -7.11 1.47 1.24
N ARG A 61 -7.64 2.43 0.48
CA ARG A 61 -7.68 3.83 0.92
C ARG A 61 -8.53 3.99 2.18
N PRO A 62 -8.06 4.73 3.20
CA PRO A 62 -8.82 4.98 4.43
C PRO A 62 -10.23 5.50 4.18
N GLN A 63 -10.38 6.40 3.19
CA GLN A 63 -11.68 6.94 2.80
C GLN A 63 -12.68 5.84 2.39
N ILE A 64 -12.25 4.80 1.68
CA ILE A 64 -13.14 3.69 1.29
C ILE A 64 -13.58 2.90 2.53
N ILE A 65 -12.66 2.68 3.48
CA ILE A 65 -12.93 1.97 4.74
C ILE A 65 -13.99 2.73 5.55
N GLU A 66 -13.82 4.04 5.67
CA GLU A 66 -14.70 4.94 6.41
C GLU A 66 -16.05 5.10 5.73
N ASP A 67 -16.07 5.45 4.44
CA ASP A 67 -17.29 5.65 3.66
C ASP A 67 -18.16 4.40 3.70
N LEU A 68 -17.58 3.23 3.39
CA LEU A 68 -18.31 1.97 3.34
C LEU A 68 -18.48 1.32 4.72
N GLN A 69 -18.01 1.97 5.78
CA GLN A 69 -18.12 1.54 7.17
C GLN A 69 -17.69 0.08 7.37
N LEU A 70 -16.58 -0.32 6.74
CA LEU A 70 -16.20 -1.73 6.62
C LEU A 70 -16.04 -2.43 7.98
N ALA A 71 -15.64 -1.69 9.03
CA ALA A 71 -15.55 -2.20 10.39
C ALA A 71 -16.88 -2.79 10.91
N LYS A 72 -18.04 -2.25 10.48
CA LYS A 72 -19.38 -2.80 10.81
C LYS A 72 -19.62 -4.16 10.19
N TYR A 73 -18.90 -4.48 9.12
CA TYR A 73 -19.00 -5.74 8.37
C TYR A 73 -17.81 -6.67 8.66
N GLY A 74 -17.17 -6.51 9.83
CA GLY A 74 -16.13 -7.41 10.32
C GLY A 74 -14.72 -7.14 9.77
N PHE A 75 -14.51 -6.06 9.02
CA PHE A 75 -13.16 -5.70 8.58
C PHE A 75 -12.31 -5.22 9.76
N LYS A 76 -11.17 -5.88 9.95
CA LYS A 76 -10.20 -5.54 10.99
C LYS A 76 -8.77 -5.77 10.51
N TYR A 77 -7.95 -4.74 10.64
CA TYR A 77 -6.52 -4.84 10.43
C TYR A 77 -5.82 -5.47 11.62
N LEU A 78 -4.82 -6.29 11.32
CA LEU A 78 -3.85 -6.85 12.25
C LEU A 78 -2.47 -6.32 11.82
N PRO A 79 -1.96 -5.24 12.44
CA PRO A 79 -0.68 -4.65 12.08
C PRO A 79 0.44 -5.71 12.04
N ARG A 80 1.26 -5.66 10.99
CA ARG A 80 2.37 -6.60 10.83
C ARG A 80 3.58 -6.08 11.61
N ASP A 81 3.89 -6.73 12.72
CA ASP A 81 5.07 -6.45 13.55
C ASP A 81 5.64 -7.77 14.11
N PRO A 82 6.88 -8.17 13.78
CA PRO A 82 7.85 -7.45 12.92
C PRO A 82 7.40 -7.31 11.46
N SER A 83 7.85 -6.24 10.80
CA SER A 83 7.59 -5.98 9.38
C SER A 83 8.43 -6.89 8.49
N SER A 84 9.64 -7.25 8.89
CA SER A 84 10.51 -8.17 8.16
C SER A 84 11.38 -9.04 9.07
N PHE A 85 11.75 -10.21 8.55
CA PHE A 85 12.74 -11.10 9.15
C PHE A 85 13.57 -11.71 8.02
N THR A 86 14.88 -11.48 8.05
CA THR A 86 15.83 -11.95 7.04
C THR A 86 16.89 -12.81 7.73
N PRO A 87 16.78 -14.14 7.65
CA PRO A 87 17.77 -15.05 8.23
C PRO A 87 19.04 -15.10 7.38
N THR A 88 20.15 -15.46 8.02
CA THR A 88 21.39 -15.83 7.32
C THR A 88 21.73 -17.30 7.60
N HIS A 89 22.57 -17.90 6.76
CA HIS A 89 23.05 -19.25 6.98
C HIS A 89 23.88 -19.34 8.27
N THR A 90 23.63 -20.36 9.08
CA THR A 90 24.41 -20.65 10.30
C THR A 90 25.88 -20.89 9.99
N ASP A 91 26.15 -21.55 8.87
CA ASP A 91 27.50 -21.92 8.42
C ASP A 91 28.09 -20.86 7.47
N GLY A 92 27.37 -19.75 7.28
CA GLY A 92 27.78 -18.64 6.43
C GLY A 92 28.68 -17.62 7.15
N PRO A 93 29.22 -16.63 6.43
CA PRO A 93 30.11 -15.61 7.00
C PRO A 93 29.46 -14.72 8.07
N LEU A 94 28.12 -14.71 8.12
CA LEU A 94 27.35 -13.97 9.12
C LEU A 94 26.97 -14.83 10.35
N GLY A 95 27.37 -16.10 10.38
CA GLY A 95 27.30 -16.97 11.57
C GLY A 95 25.89 -17.15 12.13
N GLY A 96 24.87 -17.19 11.28
CA GLY A 96 23.47 -17.33 11.70
C GLY A 96 22.85 -16.08 12.34
N LYS A 97 23.50 -14.92 12.26
CA LYS A 97 22.84 -13.63 12.57
C LYS A 97 21.59 -13.44 11.69
N TYR A 98 20.67 -12.58 12.11
CA TYR A 98 19.46 -12.29 11.35
C TYR A 98 19.13 -10.80 11.43
N LEU A 99 18.49 -10.25 10.39
CA LEU A 99 17.95 -8.90 10.42
C LEU A 99 16.45 -8.97 10.70
N MET A 100 15.98 -8.27 11.72
CA MET A 100 14.57 -8.15 12.06
C MET A 100 14.21 -6.67 12.14
N LEU A 101 13.26 -6.24 11.33
CA LEU A 101 12.73 -4.87 11.33
C LEU A 101 11.27 -4.91 11.78
N GLY A 102 10.86 -3.89 12.53
CA GLY A 102 9.51 -3.77 13.07
C GLY A 102 9.18 -2.33 13.43
N SER A 103 8.19 -2.16 14.32
CA SER A 103 7.70 -0.82 14.69
C SER A 103 8.59 -0.07 15.70
N ASP A 104 9.56 -0.77 16.31
CA ASP A 104 10.44 -0.24 17.36
C ASP A 104 11.78 0.20 16.76
N GLY A 105 12.01 1.51 16.70
CA GLY A 105 13.21 2.09 16.10
C GLY A 105 14.51 1.68 16.81
N GLN A 106 14.49 1.50 18.14
CA GLN A 106 15.66 1.08 18.90
C GLN A 106 16.02 -0.38 18.56
N LYS A 107 15.02 -1.26 18.49
CA LYS A 107 15.25 -2.66 18.08
C LYS A 107 15.71 -2.76 16.63
N ASN A 108 15.19 -1.91 15.74
CA ASN A 108 15.66 -1.84 14.36
C ASN A 108 17.14 -1.42 14.32
N TRP A 109 17.51 -0.37 15.07
CA TRP A 109 18.88 0.08 15.17
C TRP A 109 19.81 -1.04 15.67
N GLU A 110 19.44 -1.70 16.78
CA GLU A 110 20.22 -2.83 17.33
C GLU A 110 20.36 -3.98 16.33
N SER A 111 19.27 -4.30 15.61
CA SER A 111 19.27 -5.34 14.59
C SER A 111 20.09 -4.97 13.36
N ILE A 112 20.24 -3.70 13.00
CA ILE A 112 21.10 -3.27 11.89
C ILE A 112 22.57 -3.17 12.35
N ALA A 113 22.80 -2.66 13.56
CA ALA A 113 24.13 -2.38 14.12
C ALA A 113 25.03 -3.61 14.25
N GLN A 114 24.45 -4.81 14.34
CA GLN A 114 25.18 -6.08 14.29
C GLN A 114 25.82 -6.40 12.93
N PHE A 115 25.43 -5.68 11.87
CA PHE A 115 25.98 -5.75 10.52
C PHE A 115 26.75 -4.48 10.14
N SER A 116 26.18 -3.29 10.41
CA SER A 116 26.89 -2.00 10.32
C SER A 116 26.23 -0.96 11.22
N ARG A 117 27.03 -0.33 12.10
CA ARG A 117 26.56 0.80 12.91
C ARG A 117 26.25 2.03 12.07
N LYS A 118 27.02 2.26 11.01
CA LYS A 118 26.82 3.38 10.10
C LYS A 118 25.48 3.26 9.38
N ASP A 119 25.11 2.05 8.96
CA ASP A 119 23.79 1.80 8.37
C ASP A 119 22.67 1.99 9.39
N ALA A 120 22.88 1.56 10.64
CA ALA A 120 21.90 1.75 11.71
C ALA A 120 21.64 3.24 11.97
N ASP A 121 22.69 4.06 12.02
CA ASP A 121 22.60 5.53 12.18
C ASP A 121 22.01 6.23 10.93
N ALA A 122 22.16 5.63 9.75
CA ALA A 122 21.59 6.15 8.50
C ALA A 122 20.13 5.76 8.29
N TYR A 123 19.68 4.65 8.88
CA TYR A 123 18.36 4.07 8.63
C TYR A 123 17.20 5.00 9.04
N GLU A 124 17.32 5.68 10.19
CA GLU A 124 16.31 6.66 10.62
C GLU A 124 16.14 7.80 9.60
N LYS A 125 17.26 8.34 9.10
CA LYS A 125 17.25 9.39 8.07
C LYS A 125 16.68 8.90 6.74
N TYR A 126 16.90 7.64 6.40
CA TYR A 126 16.31 7.00 5.24
C TYR A 126 14.78 6.89 5.36
N GLU A 127 14.27 6.48 6.53
CA GLU A 127 12.82 6.43 6.80
C GLU A 127 12.18 7.83 6.77
N GLU A 128 12.85 8.84 7.35
CA GLU A 128 12.42 10.24 7.26
C GLU A 128 12.35 10.72 5.80
N PHE A 129 13.38 10.39 5.00
CA PHE A 129 13.43 10.69 3.58
C PHE A 129 12.23 10.09 2.83
N LEU A 130 11.94 8.81 3.05
CA LEU A 130 10.78 8.13 2.46
C LEU A 130 9.47 8.76 2.93
N GLY A 131 9.38 9.15 4.21
CA GLY A 131 8.26 9.87 4.79
C GLY A 131 7.96 11.20 4.09
N GLN A 132 8.98 12.00 3.81
CA GLN A 132 8.86 13.26 3.07
C GLN A 132 8.39 13.04 1.64
N VAL A 133 8.94 12.02 0.97
CA VAL A 133 8.55 11.63 -0.38
C VAL A 133 7.07 11.23 -0.43
N ARG A 134 6.59 10.45 0.55
CA ARG A 134 5.16 10.08 0.65
C ARG A 134 4.25 11.31 0.74
N GLU A 135 4.64 12.33 1.50
CA GLU A 135 3.85 13.57 1.63
C GLU A 135 3.69 14.34 0.32
N VAL A 136 4.69 14.27 -0.56
CA VAL A 136 4.62 14.86 -1.90
C VAL A 136 3.61 14.13 -2.77
N VAL A 137 3.52 12.80 -2.66
CA VAL A 137 2.67 11.97 -3.52
C VAL A 137 1.24 11.82 -3.00
N THR A 138 1.02 11.86 -1.69
CA THR A 138 -0.31 11.63 -1.09
C THR A 138 -1.42 12.47 -1.73
N PRO A 139 -1.25 13.79 -2.01
CA PRO A 139 -2.30 14.59 -2.64
C PRO A 139 -2.62 14.21 -4.10
N LEU A 140 -1.75 13.44 -4.77
CA LEU A 140 -1.98 12.91 -6.11
C LEU A 140 -2.85 11.64 -6.10
N LEU A 141 -2.96 10.95 -4.96
CA LEU A 141 -3.65 9.66 -4.88
C LEU A 141 -5.18 9.79 -4.80
N ASP A 142 -5.69 10.89 -4.25
CA ASP A 142 -7.13 11.10 -3.99
C ASP A 142 -7.83 12.08 -4.93
N GLY A 143 -7.06 12.88 -5.66
CA GLY A 143 -7.65 13.89 -6.53
C GLY A 143 -7.65 13.45 -7.99
N PRO A 144 -8.57 13.99 -8.81
CA PRO A 144 -8.49 13.81 -10.25
C PRO A 144 -7.14 14.32 -10.76
N PRO A 145 -6.61 13.77 -11.87
CA PRO A 145 -5.45 14.36 -12.52
C PRO A 145 -5.79 15.82 -12.87
N PRO A 146 -4.89 16.78 -12.60
CA PRO A 146 -5.15 18.17 -12.92
C PRO A 146 -5.30 18.32 -14.44
N ASN A 147 -6.51 18.60 -14.91
CA ASN A 147 -6.78 18.93 -16.30
C ASN A 147 -7.00 20.45 -16.41
N PRO A 148 -6.01 21.21 -16.92
CA PRO A 148 -6.16 22.66 -17.08
C PRO A 148 -6.97 23.04 -18.33
N PHE A 149 -7.32 22.08 -19.20
CA PHE A 149 -7.92 22.34 -20.51
C PHE A 149 -9.43 22.07 -20.56
N GLU A 150 -10.01 21.42 -19.55
CA GLU A 150 -11.44 21.13 -19.48
C GLU A 150 -12.02 21.46 -18.10
N GLY A 151 -13.29 21.90 -18.10
CA GLY A 151 -14.12 21.93 -16.91
C GLY A 151 -14.78 23.27 -16.57
N GLY A 152 -15.88 23.18 -15.82
CA GLY A 152 -16.65 24.32 -15.31
C GLY A 152 -15.91 25.07 -14.19
N TYR A 153 -16.51 26.17 -13.71
CA TYR A 153 -15.92 26.99 -12.64
C TYR A 153 -15.57 26.19 -11.37
N HIS A 154 -16.44 25.25 -10.97
CA HIS A 154 -16.23 24.38 -9.82
C HIS A 154 -15.04 23.42 -9.98
N GLU A 155 -14.87 22.84 -11.18
CA GLU A 155 -13.76 21.94 -11.48
C GLU A 155 -12.43 22.71 -11.51
N LYS A 156 -12.42 23.91 -12.09
CA LYS A 156 -11.24 24.79 -12.07
C LYS A 156 -10.84 25.17 -10.64
N MET A 157 -11.79 25.48 -9.76
CA MET A 157 -11.50 25.74 -8.35
C MET A 157 -10.95 24.50 -7.62
N ALA A 158 -11.48 23.31 -7.90
CA ALA A 158 -10.98 22.06 -7.33
C ALA A 158 -9.55 21.79 -7.79
N THR A 159 -9.27 21.91 -9.09
CA THR A 159 -7.93 21.79 -9.68
C THR A 159 -6.95 22.79 -9.07
N MET A 160 -7.35 24.06 -8.89
CA MET A 160 -6.50 25.08 -8.25
C MET A 160 -6.19 24.75 -6.78
N ARG A 161 -7.15 24.23 -6.02
CA ARG A 161 -6.92 23.79 -4.63
C ARG A 161 -6.00 22.58 -4.55
N GLN A 162 -6.10 21.65 -5.50
CA GLN A 162 -5.20 20.49 -5.56
C GLN A 162 -3.79 20.92 -5.99
N ALA A 163 -3.68 21.78 -7.01
CA ALA A 163 -2.42 22.36 -7.43
C ALA A 163 -1.75 23.14 -6.29
N SER A 164 -2.49 23.92 -5.50
CA SER A 164 -1.92 24.62 -4.35
C SER A 164 -1.44 23.67 -3.24
N LYS A 165 -2.15 22.57 -2.98
CA LYS A 165 -1.70 21.51 -2.05
C LYS A 165 -0.42 20.84 -2.56
N LEU A 166 -0.35 20.50 -3.85
CA LEU A 166 0.83 19.91 -4.46
C LEU A 166 2.03 20.86 -4.42
N LEU A 167 1.84 22.12 -4.81
CA LEU A 167 2.88 23.15 -4.74
C LEU A 167 3.34 23.39 -3.31
N SER A 168 2.42 23.41 -2.34
CA SER A 168 2.74 23.53 -0.92
C SER A 168 3.54 22.33 -0.41
N ALA A 169 3.16 21.10 -0.78
CA ALA A 169 3.88 19.89 -0.42
C ALA A 169 5.27 19.88 -1.07
N ALA A 170 5.37 20.17 -2.37
CA ALA A 170 6.62 20.26 -3.10
C ALA A 170 7.55 21.36 -2.54
N PHE A 171 7.03 22.51 -2.15
CA PHE A 171 7.83 23.60 -1.59
C PHE A 171 8.35 23.29 -0.18
N ARG A 172 7.51 22.67 0.67
CA ARG A 172 7.89 22.21 2.02
C ARG A 172 8.95 21.11 1.96
N ASN A 173 8.83 20.23 0.98
CA ASN A 173 9.69 19.08 0.76
C ASN A 173 10.65 19.29 -0.43
N ARG A 174 11.05 20.54 -0.72
CA ARG A 174 11.86 20.87 -1.91
C ARG A 174 13.19 20.12 -1.97
N GLN A 175 13.76 19.81 -0.81
CA GLN A 175 15.00 19.05 -0.65
C GLN A 175 14.90 17.60 -1.15
N VAL A 176 13.69 17.02 -1.22
CA VAL A 176 13.49 15.65 -1.72
C VAL A 176 12.94 15.60 -3.14
N LEU A 177 12.74 16.73 -3.83
CA LEU A 177 12.21 16.72 -5.20
C LEU A 177 13.15 16.07 -6.22
N VAL A 178 14.46 16.32 -6.12
CA VAL A 178 15.46 15.67 -6.98
C VAL A 178 15.58 14.18 -6.63
N PRO A 179 15.75 13.78 -5.36
CA PRO A 179 15.66 12.39 -4.96
C PRO A 179 14.33 11.69 -5.30
N PHE A 180 13.21 12.43 -5.35
CA PHE A 180 11.91 11.91 -5.77
C PHE A 180 11.93 11.54 -7.25
N TYR A 181 12.48 12.41 -8.11
CA TYR A 181 12.68 12.08 -9.52
C TYR A 181 13.59 10.86 -9.71
N GLU A 182 14.65 10.75 -8.91
CA GLU A 182 15.51 9.56 -8.90
C GLU A 182 14.74 8.31 -8.46
N LEU A 183 13.90 8.38 -7.42
CA LEU A 183 13.04 7.26 -7.02
C LEU A 183 12.09 6.81 -8.15
N LEU A 184 11.64 7.71 -9.02
CA LEU A 184 10.76 7.36 -10.15
C LEU A 184 11.50 6.67 -11.30
N THR A 185 12.80 6.92 -11.47
CA THR A 185 13.52 6.60 -12.71
C THR A 185 14.74 5.71 -12.51
N ALA A 186 15.37 5.77 -11.34
CA ALA A 186 16.59 5.03 -11.03
C ALA A 186 16.30 3.57 -10.64
N PRO A 187 17.32 2.71 -10.71
CA PRO A 187 17.29 1.40 -10.05
C PRO A 187 17.16 1.52 -8.53
N ALA A 188 16.43 0.59 -7.91
CA ALA A 188 16.34 0.50 -6.45
C ALA A 188 17.72 0.28 -5.81
N SER A 189 18.58 -0.52 -6.45
CA SER A 189 19.96 -0.76 -6.00
C SER A 189 20.74 0.55 -5.88
N HIS A 190 20.60 1.46 -6.84
CA HIS A 190 21.30 2.75 -6.83
C HIS A 190 20.88 3.61 -5.62
N ILE A 191 19.58 3.61 -5.30
CA ILE A 191 19.08 4.34 -4.13
C ILE A 191 19.62 3.70 -2.85
N LEU A 192 19.56 2.37 -2.73
CA LEU A 192 19.99 1.66 -1.53
C LEU A 192 21.51 1.73 -1.31
N ASP A 193 22.32 1.62 -2.36
CA ASP A 193 23.79 1.75 -2.30
C ASP A 193 24.26 3.13 -1.83
N ARG A 194 23.44 4.18 -2.05
CA ARG A 194 23.73 5.52 -1.54
C ARG A 194 23.59 5.62 -0.02
N TRP A 195 22.68 4.84 0.56
CA TRP A 195 22.34 4.91 1.98
C TRP A 195 23.09 3.88 2.83
N PHE A 196 23.30 2.68 2.29
CA PHE A 196 23.69 1.52 3.09
C PHE A 196 24.86 0.75 2.48
N GLU A 197 25.71 0.19 3.35
CA GLU A 197 26.86 -0.63 2.94
C GLU A 197 26.64 -2.13 3.20
N SER A 198 25.74 -2.50 4.10
CA SER A 198 25.45 -3.90 4.44
C SER A 198 24.51 -4.53 3.41
N GLU A 199 25.01 -5.59 2.77
CA GLU A 199 24.26 -6.35 1.77
C GLU A 199 22.95 -6.93 2.32
N ILE A 200 22.92 -7.35 3.58
CA ILE A 200 21.69 -7.91 4.19
C ILE A 200 20.59 -6.86 4.30
N LEU A 201 20.91 -5.63 4.73
CA LEU A 201 19.93 -4.56 4.82
C LEU A 201 19.45 -4.15 3.42
N LYS A 202 20.37 -3.98 2.48
CA LYS A 202 20.03 -3.69 1.08
C LYS A 202 19.16 -4.78 0.48
N ALA A 203 19.47 -6.05 0.71
CA ALA A 203 18.67 -7.17 0.22
C ALA A 203 17.25 -7.16 0.82
N THR A 204 17.13 -6.93 2.13
CA THR A 204 15.82 -6.82 2.80
C THR A 204 15.00 -5.65 2.25
N LEU A 205 15.56 -4.47 2.09
CA LEU A 205 14.83 -3.32 1.54
C LEU A 205 14.55 -3.47 0.04
N ALA A 206 15.44 -4.15 -0.70
CA ALA A 206 15.24 -4.43 -2.12
C ALA A 206 14.06 -5.37 -2.37
N THR A 207 13.65 -6.22 -1.41
CA THR A 207 12.42 -7.01 -1.58
C THR A 207 11.21 -6.11 -1.77
N ASP A 208 11.14 -5.01 -1.03
CA ASP A 208 10.04 -4.05 -1.14
C ASP A 208 10.04 -3.31 -2.49
N ALA A 209 11.20 -3.23 -3.15
CA ALA A 209 11.35 -2.65 -4.49
C ALA A 209 10.92 -3.57 -5.64
N VAL A 210 10.61 -4.84 -5.36
CA VAL A 210 10.28 -5.83 -6.42
C VAL A 210 9.01 -6.62 -6.15
N ILE A 211 8.38 -6.47 -4.98
CA ILE A 211 7.09 -7.12 -4.68
C ILE A 211 6.05 -6.73 -5.75
N GLY A 212 5.54 -7.75 -6.45
CA GLY A 212 4.53 -7.58 -7.49
C GLY A 212 5.04 -7.00 -8.81
N ALA A 213 6.35 -6.74 -8.95
CA ALA A 213 6.97 -6.25 -10.17
C ALA A 213 7.76 -7.36 -10.87
N MET A 214 7.65 -7.45 -12.19
CA MET A 214 8.54 -8.29 -13.01
C MET A 214 9.83 -7.54 -13.36
N ALA A 215 10.53 -7.02 -12.36
CA ALA A 215 11.74 -6.22 -12.53
C ALA A 215 12.81 -6.59 -11.50
N ALA A 216 14.07 -6.53 -11.90
CA ALA A 216 15.19 -6.68 -10.97
C ALA A 216 15.45 -5.37 -10.20
N PRO A 217 16.02 -5.42 -8.97
CA PRO A 217 16.38 -4.20 -8.23
C PRO A 217 17.38 -3.29 -8.97
N SER A 218 18.14 -3.84 -9.92
CA SER A 218 19.09 -3.13 -10.77
C SER A 218 18.47 -2.53 -12.03
N GLN A 219 17.21 -2.83 -12.33
CA GLN A 219 16.51 -2.30 -13.50
C GLN A 219 16.03 -0.87 -13.23
N ALA A 220 16.21 0.03 -14.22
CA ALA A 220 15.70 1.40 -14.14
C ALA A 220 14.18 1.42 -13.87
N GLY A 221 13.74 2.33 -13.00
CA GLY A 221 12.35 2.46 -12.56
C GLY A 221 11.94 1.50 -11.44
N SER A 222 12.76 0.53 -11.03
CA SER A 222 12.43 -0.37 -9.90
C SER A 222 12.32 0.37 -8.56
N ALA A 223 13.02 1.49 -8.38
CA ALA A 223 12.90 2.31 -7.18
C ALA A 223 11.48 2.88 -6.97
N TYR A 224 10.64 2.95 -8.02
CA TYR A 224 9.25 3.37 -7.90
C TYR A 224 8.43 2.43 -7.00
N VAL A 225 8.78 1.15 -6.94
CA VAL A 225 8.04 0.19 -6.11
C VAL A 225 8.37 0.40 -4.62
N LEU A 226 9.56 0.91 -4.27
CA LEU A 226 9.86 1.37 -2.90
C LEU A 226 8.88 2.45 -2.46
N LEU A 227 8.59 3.40 -3.36
CA LEU A 227 7.61 4.45 -3.10
C LEU A 227 6.22 3.83 -2.82
N HIS A 228 5.82 2.83 -3.60
CA HIS A 228 4.54 2.14 -3.42
C HIS A 228 4.43 1.43 -2.06
N HIS A 229 5.53 0.90 -1.52
CA HIS A 229 5.55 0.32 -0.18
C HIS A 229 5.32 1.38 0.91
N VAL A 230 5.95 2.54 0.77
CA VAL A 230 5.86 3.67 1.70
C VAL A 230 4.50 4.37 1.65
N MET A 231 3.81 4.31 0.51
CA MET A 231 2.43 4.81 0.37
C MET A 231 1.40 4.02 1.21
N GLY A 232 1.74 2.82 1.68
CA GLY A 232 0.82 2.00 2.46
C GLY A 232 0.33 2.69 3.72
N GLU A 233 -0.95 2.57 4.03
CA GLU A 233 -1.55 2.99 5.30
C GLU A 233 -2.45 1.87 5.83
N ALA A 234 -2.20 1.45 7.06
CA ALA A 234 -2.99 0.43 7.73
C ALA A 234 -3.15 0.74 9.22
N ALA A 235 -4.34 0.48 9.75
CA ALA A 235 -4.68 0.69 11.16
C ALA A 235 -4.33 2.10 11.69
N GLY A 236 -4.53 3.14 10.86
CA GLY A 236 -4.23 4.53 11.21
C GLY A 236 -2.73 4.87 11.27
N LYS A 237 -1.86 3.96 10.82
CA LYS A 237 -0.41 4.16 10.72
C LYS A 237 0.01 4.19 9.26
N LYS A 238 0.79 5.20 8.90
CA LYS A 238 1.34 5.38 7.55
C LYS A 238 2.64 4.59 7.40
N GLY A 239 2.95 4.14 6.19
CA GLY A 239 4.07 3.25 5.89
C GLY A 239 3.90 1.82 6.43
N VAL A 240 2.70 1.44 6.87
CA VAL A 240 2.45 0.15 7.53
C VAL A 240 1.57 -0.73 6.66
N TRP A 241 1.91 -2.01 6.63
CA TRP A 241 1.11 -3.07 6.06
C TRP A 241 0.53 -3.93 7.17
N ALA A 242 -0.67 -4.45 6.95
CA ALA A 242 -1.37 -5.27 7.92
C ALA A 242 -1.86 -6.57 7.29
N TYR A 243 -1.98 -7.60 8.12
CA TYR A 243 -2.88 -8.69 7.81
C TYR A 243 -4.33 -8.26 8.04
N VAL A 244 -5.26 -9.04 7.52
CA VAL A 244 -6.69 -8.84 7.73
C VAL A 244 -7.19 -10.04 8.52
N GLU A 245 -7.96 -9.79 9.59
CA GLU A 245 -8.59 -10.86 10.35
C GLU A 245 -9.52 -11.68 9.43
N GLY A 246 -9.33 -13.00 9.38
CA GLY A 246 -10.02 -13.89 8.43
C GLY A 246 -9.45 -13.93 7.00
N GLY A 247 -8.33 -13.24 6.76
CA GLY A 247 -7.64 -13.18 5.46
C GLY A 247 -8.22 -12.12 4.51
N MET A 248 -7.64 -12.02 3.30
CA MET A 248 -7.96 -10.94 2.36
C MET A 248 -9.42 -10.94 1.87
N GLY A 249 -10.07 -12.10 1.85
CA GLY A 249 -11.50 -12.23 1.55
C GLY A 249 -12.39 -11.41 2.47
N SER A 250 -11.98 -11.15 3.71
CA SER A 250 -12.73 -10.31 4.65
C SER A 250 -12.91 -8.88 4.13
N ILE A 251 -11.93 -8.33 3.39
CA ILE A 251 -12.06 -7.01 2.75
C ILE A 251 -13.20 -7.02 1.74
N SER A 252 -13.14 -7.95 0.78
CA SER A 252 -14.10 -8.03 -0.32
C SER A 252 -15.51 -8.33 0.19
N ASN A 253 -15.63 -9.22 1.17
CA ASN A 253 -16.91 -9.55 1.79
C ASN A 253 -17.49 -8.37 2.56
N ALA A 254 -16.68 -7.60 3.29
CA ALA A 254 -17.15 -6.40 3.97
C ALA A 254 -17.67 -5.34 2.98
N ILE A 255 -16.96 -5.13 1.86
CA ILE A 255 -17.41 -4.21 0.80
C ILE A 255 -18.72 -4.71 0.17
N ALA A 256 -18.82 -6.00 -0.13
CA ALA A 256 -20.03 -6.59 -0.72
C ALA A 256 -21.24 -6.48 0.22
N GLN A 257 -21.06 -6.75 1.52
CA GLN A 257 -22.12 -6.59 2.52
C GLN A 257 -22.57 -5.14 2.64
N SER A 258 -21.63 -4.19 2.65
CA SER A 258 -21.94 -2.76 2.65
C SER A 258 -22.79 -2.35 1.44
N ALA A 259 -22.42 -2.82 0.24
CA ALA A 259 -23.19 -2.56 -0.98
C ALA A 259 -24.63 -3.11 -0.92
N GLN A 260 -24.80 -4.32 -0.38
CA GLN A 260 -26.11 -4.99 -0.31
C GLN A 260 -27.11 -4.29 0.60
N VAL A 261 -26.65 -3.63 1.68
CA VAL A 261 -27.53 -2.84 2.56
C VAL A 261 -28.17 -1.69 1.79
N HIS A 262 -27.40 -0.98 0.97
CA HIS A 262 -27.89 0.15 0.19
C HIS A 262 -28.84 -0.25 -0.95
N LEU A 263 -28.69 -1.46 -1.50
CA LEU A 263 -29.62 -1.99 -2.52
C LEU A 263 -30.97 -2.46 -1.93
N ARG A 264 -31.06 -2.65 -0.61
CA ARG A 264 -32.26 -3.18 0.07
C ARG A 264 -33.02 -2.13 0.88
N ALA A 265 -32.50 -0.91 1.00
CA ALA A 265 -33.21 0.18 1.65
C ALA A 265 -34.33 0.68 0.71
N PRO A 266 -35.61 0.69 1.14
CA PRO A 266 -36.66 1.34 0.36
C PRO A 266 -36.34 2.84 0.25
N GLY A 267 -36.40 3.37 -0.97
CA GLY A 267 -36.19 4.78 -1.27
C GLY A 267 -37.31 5.69 -0.77
#